data_AF-A0A835ZE41-F1
#
_entry.id   AF-A0A835ZE41-F1
#
_cell.length_a   1.000
_cell.length_b   1.000
_cell.length_c   1.000
_cell.angle_alpha   90.00
_cell.angle_beta   90.00
_cell.angle_gamma   90.00
#
_symmetry.space_group_name_H-M   'P 1'
#
loop_
_entity.id
_entity.type
_entity.pdbx_description
1 polymer ?
#
loop_
_entity_poly.entity_id
_entity_poly.type
_entity_poly.pdbx_seq_one_letter_code
_entity_poly.pdbx_strand_id
1 'polypeptide(L)' 'RASSLTLADLERYYSHPLAEASRELGLSATMLKKVCRSFGIKRWPHRQLASI' A
#
# COMPACT_ATOMS: atom_id res chain seq x y z
N ARG A 1 -0.07 -2.21 18.28
CA ARG A 1 0.78 -1.07 17.87
C ARG A 1 1.27 -1.32 16.44
N ALA A 2 0.58 -0.81 15.43
CA ALA A 2 1.15 -0.63 14.10
C ALA A 2 1.53 0.86 14.03
N SER A 3 2.60 1.19 14.75
CA SER A 3 3.04 2.57 14.95
C SER A 3 3.90 2.94 13.75
N SER A 4 3.56 4.06 13.08
CA SER A 4 4.42 4.77 12.11
C SER A 4 4.53 4.19 10.69
N LEU A 5 3.44 3.67 10.11
CA LEU A 5 3.40 3.47 8.66
C LEU A 5 2.99 4.79 8.00
N THR A 6 3.94 5.52 7.42
CA THR A 6 3.66 6.80 6.76
C THR A 6 3.30 6.60 5.30
N LEU A 7 2.64 7.60 4.70
CA LEU A 7 2.39 7.63 3.26
C LEU A 7 3.69 7.47 2.47
N ALA A 8 4.77 8.10 2.93
CA ALA A 8 6.08 7.98 2.30
C ALA A 8 6.65 6.56 2.32
N ASP A 9 6.39 5.79 3.39
CA ASP A 9 6.74 4.37 3.42
C ASP A 9 5.90 3.59 2.40
N LEU A 10 4.58 3.82 2.35
CA LEU A 10 3.69 3.19 1.37
C LEU A 10 4.09 3.51 -0.08
N GLU A 11 4.47 4.75 -0.36
CA GLU A 11 4.94 5.20 -1.67
C GLU A 11 6.21 4.48 -2.12
N ARG A 12 7.14 4.18 -1.21
CA ARG A 12 8.33 3.36 -1.52
C ARG A 12 7.95 1.94 -1.93
N TYR A 13 6.87 1.40 -1.38
CA TYR A 13 6.35 0.08 -1.74
C TYR A 13 5.40 0.10 -2.93
N TYR A 14 5.04 1.25 -3.52
CA TYR A 14 4.20 1.28 -4.73
C TYR A 14 4.84 0.63 -5.95
N SER A 15 6.17 0.50 -5.95
CA SER A 15 6.93 -0.30 -6.92
C SER A 15 6.63 -1.81 -6.81
N HIS A 16 6.08 -2.26 -5.67
CA HIS A 16 5.74 -3.64 -5.41
C HIS A 16 4.22 -3.89 -5.50
N PRO A 17 3.80 -5.08 -5.96
CA PRO A 17 2.40 -5.47 -5.91
C PRO A 17 1.88 -5.45 -4.48
N LEU A 18 0.58 -5.16 -4.33
CA LEU A 18 -0.10 -5.06 -3.04
C LEU A 18 0.20 -6.25 -2.11
N ALA A 19 0.32 -7.46 -2.67
CA ALA A 19 0.63 -8.67 -1.92
C ALA A 19 2.04 -8.62 -1.30
N GLU A 20 3.02 -8.15 -2.05
CA GLU A 20 4.41 -8.05 -1.63
C GLU A 20 4.59 -6.90 -0.64
N ALA A 21 4.02 -5.73 -0.93
CA ALA A 21 3.97 -4.61 0.00
C ALA A 21 3.30 -4.98 1.33
N SER A 22 2.22 -5.76 1.30
CA SER A 22 1.58 -6.24 2.53
C SER A 22 2.49 -7.14 3.35
N ARG A 23 3.29 -7.98 2.68
CA ARG A 23 4.21 -8.91 3.32
C ARG A 23 5.40 -8.19 3.95
N GLU A 24 5.99 -7.23 3.24
CA GLU A 24 7.05 -6.33 3.73
C GLU A 24 6.59 -5.53 4.95
N LEU A 25 5.36 -5.03 4.91
CA LEU A 25 4.76 -4.27 6.01
C LEU A 25 4.26 -5.14 7.17
N GLY A 26 4.31 -6.47 7.05
CA GLY A 26 3.76 -7.40 8.04
C GLY A 26 2.24 -7.27 8.22
N LEU A 27 1.55 -6.71 7.23
CA LEU A 27 0.11 -6.50 7.23
C LEU A 27 -0.57 -7.47 6.25
N SER A 28 -1.81 -7.83 6.52
CA SER A 28 -2.62 -8.54 5.53
C SER A 28 -3.09 -7.57 4.43
N ALA A 29 -3.25 -8.06 3.19
CA ALA A 29 -3.73 -7.24 2.08
C ALA A 29 -5.05 -6.50 2.38
N THR A 30 -5.91 -7.08 3.22
CA THR A 30 -7.16 -6.45 3.69
C THR A 30 -6.90 -5.28 4.63
N MET A 31 -5.94 -5.44 5.56
CA MET A 31 -5.52 -4.37 6.47
C MET A 31 -4.82 -3.26 5.69
N LEU A 32 -3.93 -3.63 4.76
CA LEU A 32 -3.24 -2.68 3.88
C LEU A 32 -4.24 -1.88 3.04
N LYS A 33 -5.29 -2.51 2.49
CA LYS A 33 -6.39 -1.79 1.79
C LYS A 33 -7.12 -0.80 2.69
N LYS A 34 -7.40 -1.17 3.95
CA LYS A 34 -8.04 -0.27 4.93
C LYS A 34 -7.15 0.93 5.23
N VAL A 35 -5.87 0.68 5.45
CA VAL A 35 -4.85 1.71 5.66
C VAL A 35 -4.74 2.63 4.45
N CYS A 36 -4.62 2.08 3.24
CA CYS A 36 -4.60 2.83 1.98
C CYS A 36 -5.83 3.74 1.86
N ARG A 37 -7.03 3.22 2.11
CA ARG A 37 -8.27 4.02 2.11
C ARG A 37 -8.23 5.15 3.14
N SER A 38 -7.70 4.90 4.34
CA SER A 38 -7.55 5.89 5.41
C SER A 38 -6.58 7.02 5.04
N PHE A 39 -5.58 6.71 4.20
CA PHE A 39 -4.64 7.68 3.65
C PHE A 39 -5.12 8.34 2.34
N GLY A 40 -6.33 8.05 1.88
CA GLY A 40 -6.89 8.61 0.63
C GLY A 40 -6.52 7.83 -0.65
N ILE A 41 -5.74 6.76 -0.52
CA ILE A 41 -5.36 5.87 -1.62
C ILE A 41 -6.51 4.91 -1.91
N LYS A 42 -7.41 5.29 -2.81
CA LYS A 42 -8.59 4.46 -3.19
C LYS A 42 -8.21 3.17 -3.92
N ARG A 43 -7.06 3.14 -4.61
CA ARG A 43 -6.56 1.99 -5.37
C ARG A 43 -5.03 1.96 -5.27
N TRP A 44 -4.47 0.78 -4.99
CA TRP A 44 -3.02 0.59 -5.00
C TRP A 44 -2.49 0.83 -6.43
N PRO A 45 -1.55 1.77 -6.65
CA PRO A 45 -1.21 2.26 -7.98
C PRO A 45 -0.38 1.30 -8.86
N HIS A 46 -0.12 0.06 -8.43
CA HIS A 46 0.58 -0.94 -9.27
C HIS A 46 -0.08 -1.18 -10.63
N ARG A 47 -1.40 -1.00 -10.74
CA ARG A 47 -2.16 -1.35 -11.95
C ARG A 47 -2.57 -0.16 -12.80
N GLN A 48 -2.19 1.07 -12.41
CA GLN A 48 -2.54 2.29 -13.14
C GLN A 48 -1.39 2.82 -14.01
N LEU A 49 -0.15 2.38 -13.77
CA LEU A 49 0.99 2.67 -14.66
C LEU A 49 0.92 1.93 -16.02
N ALA A 50 -0.03 1.00 -16.20
CA ALA A 50 -0.25 0.29 -17.47
C ALA A 50 -1.25 1.00 -18.40
N SER A 51 -1.62 2.25 -18.11
CA SER A 51 -2.52 3.03 -18.97
C SER A 51 -2.05 4.48 -19.05
N ILE A 52 -0.84 4.68 -19.60
CA ILE A 52 -0.49 5.88 -20.35
C ILE A 52 0.22 5.46 -21.63
#